data_AF-A0A094YV13-F1
#
_entry.id   AF-A0A094YV13-F1
#
_cell.length_a   1.000
_cell.length_b   1.000
_cell.length_c   1.000
_cell.angle_alpha   90.00
_cell.angle_beta   90.00
_cell.angle_gamma   90.00
#
_symmetry.space_group_name_H-M   'P 1'
#
loop_
_entity.id
_entity.type
_entity.pdbx_description
1 polymer ?
#
loop_
_entity_poly.entity_id
_entity_poly.type
_entity_poly.pdbx_seq_one_letter_code
_entity_poly.pdbx_strand_id
1 'polypeptide(L)'
;MNNQFAMDKNVLKQLHVIKNLQNRSETTVQSLYAQAILEYSLYHYQKERIDAAIDKSLAEYNREEFIKSSNAYLQLMENHKDGKVISENGYELLLTFE
;
A
#
# COMPACT_ATOMS: atom_id res chain seq x y z
N MET A 1 2.45 -13.62 -18.63
CA MET A 1 3.02 -12.70 -17.63
C MET A 1 1.97 -12.49 -16.56
N ASN A 2 2.08 -13.21 -15.44
CA ASN A 2 1.15 -13.08 -14.32
C ASN A 2 1.53 -11.83 -13.53
N ASN A 3 0.71 -10.78 -13.61
CA ASN A 3 0.87 -9.59 -12.78
C ASN A 3 0.58 -9.97 -11.31
N GLN A 4 1.63 -10.38 -10.60
CA GLN A 4 1.63 -10.59 -9.15
C GLN A 4 1.57 -9.28 -8.36
N PHE A 5 1.56 -8.12 -9.03
CA PHE A 5 1.25 -6.82 -8.42
C PHE A 5 -0.24 -6.54 -8.61
N ALA A 6 -1.10 -7.24 -7.87
CA ALA A 6 -2.53 -6.96 -7.87
C ALA A 6 -2.80 -5.63 -7.14
N MET A 7 -2.46 -4.50 -7.78
CA MET A 7 -2.91 -3.17 -7.37
C MET A 7 -4.44 -3.16 -7.27
N ASP A 8 -4.98 -2.40 -6.31
CA ASP A 8 -6.41 -2.17 -6.21
C ASP A 8 -6.97 -1.68 -7.56
N LYS A 9 -8.04 -2.33 -8.02
CA LYS A 9 -8.73 -2.00 -9.28
C LYS A 9 -9.20 -0.55 -9.31
N ASN A 10 -9.47 0.04 -8.14
CA ASN A 10 -9.86 1.44 -8.02
C ASN A 10 -8.70 2.39 -8.34
N VAL A 11 -7.48 2.09 -7.86
CA VAL A 11 -6.27 2.87 -8.19
C VAL A 11 -5.94 2.77 -9.67
N LEU A 12 -6.03 1.57 -10.25
CA LEU A 12 -5.83 1.38 -11.70
C LEU A 12 -6.87 2.17 -12.53
N LYS A 13 -8.14 2.20 -12.09
CA LYS A 13 -9.17 3.01 -12.72
C LYS A 13 -8.87 4.51 -12.63
N GLN A 14 -8.48 5.01 -11.46
CA GLN A 14 -8.14 6.42 -11.27
C GLN A 14 -6.94 6.83 -12.13
N LEU A 15 -5.90 6.00 -12.21
CA LEU A 15 -4.75 6.24 -13.08
C LEU A 15 -5.13 6.22 -14.58
N HIS A 16 -6.03 5.32 -14.99
CA HIS A 16 -6.51 5.27 -16.38
C HIS A 16 -7.34 6.52 -16.75
N VAL A 17 -8.18 6.97 -15.82
CA VAL A 17 -8.94 8.23 -15.90
C VAL A 17 -7.97 9.41 -16.02
N ILE A 18 -6.97 9.48 -15.15
CA ILE A 18 -5.90 10.49 -15.18
C ILE A 18 -5.16 10.53 -16.53
N LYS A 19 -4.86 9.36 -17.09
CA LYS A 19 -4.16 9.23 -18.38
C LYS A 19 -5.00 9.71 -19.57
N ASN A 20 -6.32 9.50 -19.52
CA ASN A 20 -7.20 9.76 -20.68
C ASN A 20 -7.89 11.13 -20.66
N LEU A 21 -8.05 11.78 -19.49
CA LEU A 21 -8.87 13.00 -19.36
C LEU A 21 -8.15 14.32 -19.59
N GLN A 22 -6.81 14.35 -19.55
CA GLN A 22 -6.04 15.59 -19.71
C GLN A 22 -4.75 15.30 -20.48
N ASN A 23 -4.36 16.22 -21.37
CA ASN A 23 -3.05 16.27 -22.02
C ASN A 23 -1.93 16.42 -20.95
N ARG A 24 -1.66 15.36 -20.19
CA ARG A 24 -0.66 15.32 -19.13
C ARG A 24 0.67 14.87 -19.71
N SER A 25 1.77 15.30 -19.10
CA SER A 25 3.07 14.71 -19.43
C SER A 25 3.05 13.25 -18.99
N GLU A 26 3.48 12.36 -19.90
CA GLU A 26 3.59 10.93 -19.61
C GLU A 26 4.43 10.67 -18.34
N THR A 27 5.41 11.53 -18.09
CA THR A 27 6.26 11.53 -16.90
C THR A 27 5.49 11.71 -15.58
N THR A 28 4.46 12.55 -15.55
CA THR A 28 3.64 12.77 -14.34
C THR A 28 2.84 11.53 -13.99
N VAL A 29 2.25 10.88 -15.00
CA VAL A 29 1.49 9.63 -14.81
C VAL A 29 2.42 8.51 -14.37
N GLN A 30 3.61 8.40 -14.98
CA GLN A 30 4.62 7.42 -14.59
C GLN A 30 5.14 7.65 -13.16
N SER A 31 5.35 8.90 -12.74
CA SER A 31 5.76 9.22 -11.36
C SER A 31 4.70 8.79 -10.35
N LEU A 32 3.43 9.18 -10.57
CA LEU A 32 2.32 8.76 -9.72
C LEU A 32 2.17 7.24 -9.68
N TYR A 33 2.40 6.56 -10.81
CA TYR A 33 2.38 5.10 -10.85
C TYR A 33 3.50 4.47 -10.05
N ALA A 34 4.74 4.98 -10.17
CA ALA A 34 5.88 4.50 -9.42
C ALA A 34 5.70 4.70 -7.91
N GLN A 35 5.21 5.88 -7.51
CA GLN A 35 4.85 6.18 -6.13
C GLN A 35 3.78 5.22 -5.61
N ALA A 36 2.70 5.01 -6.37
CA ALA A 36 1.63 4.09 -6.00
C ALA A 36 2.16 2.65 -5.83
N ILE A 37 2.98 2.14 -6.76
CA ILE A 37 3.58 0.80 -6.65
C ILE A 37 4.43 0.70 -5.38
N LEU A 38 5.25 1.71 -5.11
CA LEU A 38 6.15 1.71 -3.97
C LEU A 38 5.37 1.68 -2.65
N GLU A 39 4.31 2.49 -2.54
CA GLU A 39 3.45 2.53 -1.36
C GLU A 39 2.73 1.20 -1.13
N TYR A 40 2.13 0.60 -2.17
CA TYR A 40 1.52 -0.74 -2.05
C TYR A 40 2.54 -1.80 -1.64
N SER A 41 3.71 -1.80 -2.28
CA SER A 41 4.76 -2.77 -1.99
C SER A 41 5.24 -2.67 -0.55
N LEU A 42 5.41 -1.44 -0.04
CA LEU A 42 5.80 -1.20 1.35
C LEU A 42 4.72 -1.64 2.32
N TYR A 43 3.46 -1.31 2.07
CA TYR A 43 2.34 -1.72 2.92
C TYR A 43 2.26 -3.25 3.02
N HIS A 44 2.24 -3.96 1.89
CA HIS A 44 2.13 -5.42 1.87
C HIS A 44 3.36 -6.09 2.49
N TYR A 45 4.57 -5.61 2.21
CA TYR A 45 5.78 -6.13 2.83
C TYR A 45 5.76 -5.96 4.36
N GLN A 46 5.32 -4.81 4.86
CA GLN A 46 5.22 -4.58 6.31
C GLN A 46 4.17 -5.49 6.94
N LYS A 47 3.00 -5.62 6.31
CA LYS A 47 1.91 -6.50 6.76
C LYS A 47 2.39 -7.95 6.85
N GLU A 48 2.93 -8.50 5.76
CA GLU A 48 3.45 -9.88 5.72
C GLU A 48 4.52 -10.13 6.78
N ARG A 49 5.44 -9.18 6.99
CA ARG A 49 6.48 -9.31 8.01
C ARG A 49 5.91 -9.33 9.43
N ILE A 50 4.89 -8.51 9.70
CA ILE A 50 4.23 -8.47 11.01
C ILE A 50 3.43 -9.77 11.23
N ASP A 51 2.67 -10.21 10.24
CA ASP A 51 1.90 -11.47 10.30
C ASP A 51 2.83 -12.66 10.58
N ALA A 52 3.96 -12.76 9.87
CA ALA A 52 4.96 -13.79 10.12
C ALA A 52 5.56 -13.71 11.54
N ALA A 53 5.74 -12.52 12.09
CA ALA A 53 6.23 -12.33 13.46
C ALA A 53 5.19 -12.78 14.50
N ILE A 54 3.91 -12.50 14.24
CA ILE A 54 2.80 -12.98 15.07
C ILE A 54 2.77 -14.51 15.05
N ASP A 55 2.77 -15.14 13.88
CA ASP A 55 2.75 -16.60 13.75
C ASP A 55 3.93 -17.26 14.47
N LYS A 56 5.12 -16.69 14.30
CA LYS A 56 6.33 -17.17 15.00
C LYS A 56 6.18 -17.05 16.51
N SER A 57 5.70 -15.91 17.01
CA SER A 57 5.53 -15.69 18.45
C SER A 57 4.52 -16.64 19.08
N LEU A 58 3.47 -17.03 18.33
CA LEU A 58 2.50 -18.04 18.75
C LEU A 58 3.14 -19.42 18.82
N ALA A 59 3.92 -19.82 17.80
CA ALA A 59 4.62 -21.10 17.78
C ALA A 59 5.64 -21.23 18.92
N GLU A 60 6.29 -20.13 19.31
CA GLU A 60 7.28 -20.07 20.39
C GLU A 60 6.66 -19.81 21.77
N TYR A 61 5.33 -19.68 21.87
CA TYR A 61 4.62 -19.26 23.09
C TYR A 61 5.16 -17.95 23.70
N ASN A 62 5.73 -17.08 22.86
CA ASN A 62 6.32 -15.82 23.28
C ASN A 62 5.26 -14.72 23.35
N ARG A 63 4.65 -14.59 24.53
CA ARG A 63 3.58 -13.61 24.79
C ARG A 63 4.01 -12.16 24.56
N GLU A 64 5.25 -11.80 24.91
CA GLU A 64 5.73 -10.43 24.79
C GLU A 64 5.84 -10.01 23.32
N GLU A 65 6.49 -10.84 22.50
CA GLU A 65 6.63 -10.56 21.06
C GLU A 65 5.27 -10.63 20.34
N PHE A 66 4.36 -11.50 20.78
CA PHE A 66 2.99 -11.54 20.27
C PHE A 66 2.26 -10.20 20.48
N ILE A 67 2.29 -9.66 21.70
CA ILE A 67 1.64 -8.39 22.03
C ILE A 67 2.27 -7.25 21.22
N LYS A 68 3.59 -7.20 21.15
CA LYS A 68 4.33 -6.19 20.40
C LYS A 68 3.99 -6.23 18.90
N SER A 69 3.98 -7.43 18.30
CA SER A 69 3.67 -7.60 16.87
C SER A 69 2.20 -7.30 16.58
N SER A 70 1.29 -7.70 17.48
CA SER A 70 -0.14 -7.36 17.38
C SER A 70 -0.39 -5.86 17.45
N ASN A 71 0.31 -5.14 18.35
CA ASN A 71 0.22 -3.68 18.41
C ASN A 71 0.77 -3.01 17.14
N ALA A 72 1.87 -3.54 16.58
CA ALA A 72 2.41 -3.07 15.31
C ALA A 72 1.42 -3.28 14.16
N TYR A 73 0.71 -4.42 14.14
CA TYR A 73 -0.35 -4.70 13.17
C TYR A 73 -1.48 -3.67 13.27
N LEU A 74 -1.99 -3.44 14.49
CA LEU A 74 -3.05 -2.45 14.73
C LEU A 74 -2.63 -1.05 14.30
N GLN A 75 -1.39 -0.66 14.59
CA GLN A 75 -0.85 0.62 14.16
C GLN A 75 -0.73 0.72 12.64
N LEU A 76 -0.31 -0.36 11.96
CA LEU A 76 -0.27 -0.40 10.50
C LEU A 76 -1.67 -0.20 9.90
N MET A 77 -2.68 -0.88 10.44
CA MET A 77 -4.07 -0.74 9.99
C MET A 77 -4.59 0.67 10.22
N GLU A 78 -4.39 1.25 11.41
CA GLU A 78 -4.87 2.59 11.72
C GLU A 78 -4.21 3.65 10.82
N ASN A 79 -2.91 3.51 10.56
CA ASN A 79 -2.17 4.44 9.70
C ASN A 79 -2.62 4.42 8.22
N HIS A 80 -3.27 3.34 7.76
CA HIS A 80 -3.67 3.16 6.36
C HIS A 80 -5.19 3.09 6.16
N LYS A 81 -5.97 3.20 7.24
CA LYS A 81 -7.43 3.09 7.25
C LYS A 81 -8.13 4.07 6.32
N ASP A 82 -7.67 5.32 6.30
CA ASP A 82 -8.24 6.38 5.45
C ASP A 82 -7.59 6.43 4.06
N GLY A 83 -6.67 5.50 3.77
CA GLY A 83 -5.82 5.52 2.60
C GLY A 83 -4.68 6.53 2.71
N LYS A 84 -3.93 6.67 1.62
CA LYS A 84 -2.79 7.60 1.51
C LYS A 84 -2.92 8.41 0.24
N VAL A 85 -2.89 9.74 0.36
CA VAL A 85 -2.86 10.63 -0.80
C VAL A 85 -1.42 10.81 -1.25
N ILE A 86 -1.16 10.51 -2.52
CA ILE A 86 0.09 10.87 -3.19
C ILE A 86 -0.18 12.00 -4.17
N SER A 87 0.79 12.88 -4.38
CA SER A 87 0.63 14.01 -5.28
C SER A 87 1.87 14.31 -6.13
N GLU A 88 1.63 14.74 -7.37
CA GLU A 88 2.67 15.09 -8.34
C GLU A 88 2.12 16.17 -9.28
N ASN A 89 2.87 17.26 -9.47
CA ASN A 89 2.53 18.35 -10.40
C ASN A 89 1.09 18.88 -10.26
N GLY A 90 0.58 18.99 -9.02
CA GLY A 90 -0.77 19.48 -8.74
C GLY A 90 -1.88 18.45 -8.92
N TYR A 91 -1.53 17.18 -9.16
CA TYR A 91 -2.47 16.07 -9.21
C TYR A 91 -2.38 15.23 -7.96
N GLU A 92 -3.52 14.79 -7.46
CA GLU A 92 -3.63 13.95 -6.27
C GLU A 92 -4.25 12.61 -6.65
N LEU A 93 -3.75 11.54 -6.03
CA LEU A 93 -4.27 10.19 -6.15
C LEU A 93 -4.44 9.61 -4.75
N LEU A 94 -5.65 9.15 -4.43
CA LEU A 94 -5.93 8.46 -3.18
C LEU A 94 -5.65 6.97 -3.36
N LEU A 95 -4.67 6.47 -2.63
CA LEU A 95 -4.39 5.04 -2.50
C LEU A 95 -5.21 4.46 -1.37
N THR A 96 -5.99 3.42 -1.66
CA THR A 96 -6.74 2.65 -0.65
C THR A 96 -6.03 1.33 -0.39
N PHE A 97 -5.95 0.96 0.89
CA PHE A 97 -5.34 -0.30 1.33
C PHE A 97 -6.45 -1.19 1.94
N GLU A 98 -6.16 -2.49 2.09
CA GLU A 98 -7.11 -3.47 2.64
C GLU A 98 -7.50 -3.20 4.10
#